data_AF-A0A8X6TPV7-F1
#
_entry.id   AF-A0A8X6TPV7-F1
#
_cell.length_a   1.000
_cell.length_b   1.000
_cell.length_c   1.000
_cell.angle_alpha   90.00
_cell.angle_beta   90.00
_cell.angle_gamma   90.00
#
_symmetry.space_group_name_H-M   'P 1'
#
loop_
_entity.id
_entity.type
_entity.pdbx_description
1 polymer ?
#
loop_
_entity_poly.entity_id
_entity_poly.type
_entity_poly.pdbx_seq_one_letter_code
_entity_poly.pdbx_strand_id
1 'polypeptide(L)' 'MADISKKQISIVIKAEEIDGFKEKRLPFVLRGANIGCCAEKWTSVYLSEILGKEEVKIHVSEFQHLDFLKKNFMY' A
#
# COMPACT_ATOMS: atom_id res chain seq x y z
N MET A 1 -21.58 5.99 -11.41
CA MET A 1 -20.17 5.57 -11.34
C MET A 1 -19.36 6.83 -11.16
N ALA A 2 -18.70 7.01 -10.01
CA ALA A 2 -17.91 8.22 -9.78
C ALA A 2 -16.73 8.20 -10.75
N ASP A 3 -16.67 9.23 -11.58
CA ASP A 3 -15.57 9.44 -12.52
C ASP A 3 -14.31 9.77 -11.69
N ILE A 4 -13.42 8.79 -11.51
CA ILE A 4 -12.12 8.93 -10.84
C ILE A 4 -11.11 9.57 -11.83
N SER A 5 -11.59 10.48 -12.68
CA SER A 5 -10.77 11.30 -13.54
C SER A 5 -9.82 12.15 -12.69
N LYS A 6 -8.58 11.66 -12.58
CA LYS A 6 -7.34 12.40 -12.32
C LYS A 6 -7.43 13.51 -11.26
N LYS A 7 -7.84 13.18 -10.03
CA LYS A 7 -7.54 14.07 -8.91
C LYS A 7 -6.07 13.91 -8.55
N GLN A 8 -5.26 14.94 -8.82
CA GLN A 8 -3.84 14.98 -8.48
C GLN A 8 -3.67 14.77 -6.96
N ILE A 9 -3.10 13.65 -6.55
CA ILE A 9 -2.79 13.39 -5.14
C ILE A 9 -1.64 14.32 -4.73
N SER A 10 -1.82 15.06 -3.64
CA SER A 10 -0.79 15.99 -3.16
C SER A 10 0.41 15.23 -2.59
N ILE A 11 1.62 15.67 -2.93
CA ILE A 11 2.86 15.12 -2.39
C ILE A 11 3.37 16.07 -1.31
N VAL A 12 3.56 15.54 -0.12
CA VAL A 12 4.12 16.23 1.05
C VAL A 12 5.54 15.73 1.25
N ILE A 13 6.50 16.63 1.44
CA ILE A 13 7.90 16.29 1.67
C ILE A 13 8.33 16.73 3.06
N LYS A 14 7.84 17.89 3.51
CA LYS A 14 8.24 18.50 4.77
C LYS A 14 7.28 18.11 5.90
N ALA A 15 7.83 17.83 7.08
CA ALA A 15 7.05 17.38 8.22
C ALA A 15 6.06 18.45 8.70
N GLU A 16 6.42 19.74 8.58
CA GLU A 16 5.63 20.87 9.06
C GLU A 16 4.32 21.05 8.27
N GLU A 17 4.27 20.55 7.04
CA GLU A 17 3.08 20.63 6.18
C GLU A 17 2.06 19.54 6.52
N ILE A 18 2.48 18.46 7.19
CA ILE A 18 1.67 17.26 7.41
C ILE A 18 0.37 17.58 8.16
N ASP A 19 0.42 18.39 9.22
CA ASP A 19 -0.76 18.65 10.05
C ASP A 19 -1.83 19.41 9.27
N GLY A 20 -1.43 20.38 8.44
CA GLY A 20 -2.35 21.07 7.52
C GLY A 20 -2.96 20.15 6.45
N PHE A 21 -2.28 19.05 6.07
CA PHE A 21 -2.86 18.02 5.20
C PHE A 21 -3.78 17.05 5.93
N LYS A 22 -3.49 16.70 7.19
CA LYS A 22 -4.38 15.88 8.03
C LYS A 22 -5.75 16.54 8.21
N GLU A 23 -5.77 17.84 8.50
CA GLU A 23 -7.01 18.60 8.72
C GLU A 23 -7.95 18.59 7.50
N LYS A 24 -7.39 18.54 6.29
CA LYS A 24 -8.17 18.49 5.03
C LYS A 24 -8.92 17.17 4.83
N ARG A 25 -8.54 16.11 5.56
CA ARG A 25 -9.12 14.76 5.42
C ARG A 25 -9.16 14.25 3.97
N LEU A 26 -8.12 14.59 3.19
CA LEU A 26 -7.93 14.15 1.82
C LEU A 26 -6.68 13.29 1.71
N PRO A 27 -6.64 12.31 0.78
CA PRO A 27 -5.44 11.52 0.54
C PRO A 27 -4.26 12.40 0.09
N PHE A 28 -3.08 12.09 0.63
CA PHE A 28 -1.80 12.68 0.23
C PHE A 28 -0.68 11.62 0.31
N VAL A 29 0.43 11.86 -0.39
CA VAL A 29 1.63 11.02 -0.34
C VAL A 29 2.70 11.73 0.47
N LEU A 30 3.16 11.14 1.57
CA LEU A 30 4.36 11.59 2.28
C LEU A 30 5.60 10.98 1.62
N ARG A 31 6.43 11.80 0.98
CA ARG A 31 7.65 11.38 0.29
C ARG A 31 8.88 11.67 1.13
N GLY A 32 9.81 10.72 1.17
CA GLY A 32 11.06 10.86 1.93
C GLY A 32 10.93 10.56 3.43
N ALA A 33 9.80 10.00 3.87
CA ALA A 33 9.67 9.51 5.23
C ALA A 33 10.70 8.40 5.51
N ASN A 34 11.40 8.50 6.63
CA ASN A 34 12.25 7.42 7.11
C ASN A 34 11.36 6.31 7.70
N ILE A 35 11.21 5.21 6.97
CA ILE A 35 10.45 4.02 7.39
C ILE A 35 11.33 2.95 8.06
N GLY A 36 12.59 3.28 8.36
CA GLY A 36 13.58 2.38 8.92
C GLY A 36 14.27 1.51 7.87
N CYS A 37 15.05 0.52 8.33
CA CYS A 37 15.90 -0.31 7.48
C CYS A 37 15.13 -1.31 6.57
N CYS A 38 13.80 -1.40 6.70
CA CYS A 38 12.99 -2.31 5.89
C CYS A 38 13.12 -2.00 4.39
N ALA A 39 13.23 -0.71 4.03
CA ALA A 39 13.36 -0.27 2.65
C ALA A 39 14.60 -0.83 1.93
N GLU A 40 15.66 -1.16 2.69
CA GLU A 40 16.92 -1.68 2.16
C GLU A 40 17.04 -3.20 2.36
N LYS A 41 16.50 -3.73 3.46
CA LYS A 41 16.70 -5.12 3.85
C LYS A 41 15.69 -6.10 3.27
N TRP A 42 14.44 -5.68 3.04
CA TRP A 42 13.34 -6.59 2.70
C TRP A 42 13.37 -7.02 1.23
N THR A 43 14.37 -7.83 0.89
CA THR A 43 14.42 -8.60 -0.35
C THR A 43 13.55 -9.86 -0.25
N SER A 44 13.18 -10.47 -1.38
CA SER A 44 12.43 -11.73 -1.39
C SER A 44 13.15 -12.85 -0.62
N VAL A 45 14.47 -12.94 -0.75
CA VAL A 45 15.31 -13.91 -0.04
C VAL A 45 15.26 -13.66 1.46
N TYR A 46 15.56 -12.42 1.89
CA TYR A 46 15.55 -12.05 3.31
C TYR A 46 14.19 -12.32 3.95
N LEU A 47 13.09 -11.94 3.28
CA LEU A 47 11.75 -12.17 3.79
C LEU A 47 11.43 -13.67 3.90
N SER A 48 11.82 -14.48 2.91
CA SER A 48 11.60 -15.94 2.95
C SER A 48 12.37 -16.64 4.08
N GLU A 49 13.56 -16.14 4.40
CA GLU A 49 14.41 -16.67 5.48
C GLU A 49 13.89 -16.26 6.87
N ILE A 50 13.55 -14.98 7.04
CA ILE A 50 13.15 -14.43 8.34
C ILE A 50 11.73 -14.82 8.72
N LEU A 51 10.79 -14.84 7.77
CA LEU A 51 9.38 -15.20 8.04
C LEU A 51 9.18 -16.72 8.14
N GLY A 52 10.08 -17.52 7.57
CA GLY A 52 10.05 -18.98 7.69
C GLY A 52 8.75 -19.59 7.17
N LYS A 53 8.08 -20.39 8.02
CA LYS A 53 6.88 -21.18 7.67
C LYS A 53 5.62 -20.71 8.39
N GLU A 54 5.52 -19.43 8.69
CA GLU A 54 4.32 -18.89 9.32
C GLU A 54 3.12 -18.99 8.37
N GLU A 55 2.05 -19.65 8.82
CA GLU A 55 0.84 -19.84 8.01
C GLU A 55 0.10 -18.52 7.84
N VAL A 56 -0.16 -18.13 6.59
CA VAL A 56 -0.89 -16.92 6.22
C VAL A 56 -2.04 -17.26 5.28
N LYS A 57 -3.13 -16.50 5.34
CA LYS A 57 -4.24 -16.62 4.39
C LYS A 57 -3.84 -15.97 3.06
N ILE A 58 -4.01 -16.65 1.94
CA ILE A 58 -3.52 -16.20 0.64
C ILE A 58 -4.70 -16.06 -0.31
N HIS A 59 -4.85 -14.87 -0.91
CA HIS A 59 -5.82 -14.71 -1.99
C HIS A 59 -5.23 -15.22 -3.30
N VAL A 60 -5.93 -16.12 -3.98
CA VAL A 60 -5.50 -16.69 -5.28
C VAL A 60 -6.55 -16.41 -6.34
N SER A 61 -6.14 -15.83 -7.48
CA SER A 61 -7.02 -15.55 -8.62
C SER A 61 -6.28 -15.74 -9.94
N GLU A 62 -6.98 -16.22 -10.96
CA GLU A 62 -6.51 -16.27 -12.35
C GLU A 62 -6.62 -14.89 -13.04
N PHE A 63 -7.31 -13.93 -12.41
CA PHE A 63 -7.56 -12.60 -12.97
C PHE A 63 -6.77 -11.53 -12.22
N GLN A 64 -6.26 -10.54 -12.96
CA GLN A 64 -5.55 -9.40 -12.37
C GLN A 64 -6.47 -8.54 -11.47
N HIS A 65 -7.77 -8.47 -11.81
CA HIS A 65 -8.75 -7.69 -11.07
C HIS A 65 -9.59 -8.62 -10.20
N LEU A 66 -9.51 -8.44 -8.88
CA LEU A 66 -10.36 -9.14 -7.94
C LEU A 66 -11.77 -8.53 -7.97
N ASP A 67 -12.77 -9.37 -8.15
CA ASP A 67 -14.20 -9.05 -8.14
C ASP A 67 -14.85 -9.73 -6.93
N PHE A 68 -15.20 -8.93 -5.93
CA PHE A 68 -15.80 -9.39 -4.69
C PHE A 68 -17.28 -9.78 -4.84
N LEU A 69 -17.98 -9.28 -5.87
CA LEU A 69 -19.38 -9.65 -6.14
C LEU A 69 -19.44 -11.02 -6.79
N LYS A 70 -18.56 -11.27 -7.78
CA LYS A 70 -18.45 -12.56 -8.46
C LYS A 70 -17.59 -13.57 -7.71
N LYS A 71 -16.81 -13.12 -6.72
CA LYS A 71 -15.82 -13.90 -5.98
C LYS A 71 -14.90 -14.69 -6.90
N ASN A 72 -14.26 -14.01 -7.86
CA ASN A 72 -13.33 -14.64 -8.80
C ASN A 72 -11.95 -14.99 -8.19
N PHE A 73 -11.90 -15.24 -6.88
CA PHE A 73 -10.69 -15.56 -6.12
C PHE A 73 -11.00 -16.53 -4.98
N MET A 74 -9.97 -17.22 -4.50
CA MET A 74 -10.00 -18.17 -3.38
C MET A 74 -9.12 -17.68 -2.23
N TYR A 75 -9.27 -18.28 -1.05
CA TYR A 75 -8.48 -18.02 0.16
C TYR A 75 -7.49 -19.15 0.47
#